data_AF-A0A920MSK1-F1
#
_entry.id   AF-A0A920MSK1-F1
#
_cell.length_a   1.000
_cell.length_b   1.000
_cell.length_c   1.000
_cell.angle_alpha   90.00
_cell.angle_beta   90.00
_cell.angle_gamma   90.00
#
_symmetry.space_group_name_H-M   'P 1'
#
loop_
_entity.id
_entity.type
_entity.pdbx_description
1 polymer ?
#
loop_
_entity_poly.entity_id
_entity_poly.type
_entity_poly.pdbx_seq_one_letter_code
_entity_poly.pdbx_strand_id
1 'polypeptide(L)'
;MKLVTAGYLEGFYYRPRIDKELLREYNEGLICLSGCLKGEVPEKMLNGDYEGARNAAIEYSEIFEDRYFLEIQNHGIPEEEANIQNMKKLSSDLGLPLVCTNDAHYCKQSHSEAHDIHICLGTGKERSDPNRLRYATPEFYFKTQDEMHHLFKEFPQAIENTRRIADSIDLSLPMGESHLPNFPIPESANTDDPDEYLRSLTNAGATVIMVKYPQKSKSELIMNSML
;
A
#
# COMPACT_ATOMS: atom_id res chain seq x y z
N MET A 1 2.31 -4.47 -6.01
CA MET A 1 2.97 -3.29 -6.61
C MET A 1 2.28 -2.79 -7.89
N LYS A 2 1.95 -3.66 -8.87
CA LYS A 2 1.36 -3.25 -10.16
C LYS A 2 0.09 -2.39 -10.05
N LEU A 3 -0.87 -2.78 -9.20
CA LEU A 3 -2.11 -2.01 -8.98
C LEU A 3 -1.85 -0.56 -8.56
N VAL A 4 -0.91 -0.34 -7.63
CA VAL A 4 -0.53 1.01 -7.19
C VAL A 4 0.07 1.79 -8.35
N THR A 5 1.01 1.19 -9.09
CA THR A 5 1.63 1.82 -10.26
C THR A 5 0.59 2.21 -11.31
N ALA A 6 -0.30 1.29 -11.70
CA ALA A 6 -1.36 1.56 -12.67
C ALA A 6 -2.30 2.67 -12.19
N GLY A 7 -2.65 2.68 -10.89
CA GLY A 7 -3.49 3.72 -10.32
C GLY A 7 -2.89 5.13 -10.42
N TYR A 8 -1.57 5.25 -10.34
CA TYR A 8 -0.86 6.53 -10.52
C TYR A 8 -0.58 6.89 -11.98
N LEU A 9 -0.19 5.93 -12.81
CA LEU A 9 0.23 6.19 -14.20
C LEU A 9 -0.96 6.32 -15.16
N GLU A 10 -2.03 5.57 -14.93
CA GLU A 10 -3.13 5.40 -15.88
C GLU A 10 -4.48 5.83 -15.28
N GLY A 11 -4.71 5.55 -13.99
CA GLY A 11 -5.99 5.78 -13.32
C GLY A 11 -6.19 7.14 -12.65
N PHE A 12 -5.19 8.02 -12.69
CA PHE A 12 -5.17 9.25 -11.92
C PHE A 12 -6.19 10.27 -12.45
N TYR A 13 -7.08 10.73 -11.57
CA TYR A 13 -7.98 11.86 -11.83
C TYR A 13 -7.86 12.89 -10.70
N TYR A 14 -8.70 12.80 -9.68
CA TYR A 14 -8.48 13.53 -8.42
C TYR A 14 -7.63 12.74 -7.42
N ARG A 15 -7.64 11.42 -7.54
CA ARG A 15 -6.90 10.44 -6.74
C ARG A 15 -6.44 9.32 -7.67
N PRO A 16 -5.37 8.58 -7.35
CA PRO A 16 -5.06 7.35 -8.06
C PRO A 16 -6.19 6.34 -7.84
N ARG A 17 -6.67 5.71 -8.91
CA ARG A 17 -7.80 4.78 -8.90
C ARG A 17 -7.48 3.54 -9.73
N ILE A 18 -8.07 2.42 -9.39
CA ILE A 18 -8.00 1.18 -10.16
C ILE A 18 -9.42 0.72 -10.49
N ASP A 19 -9.57 -0.08 -11.53
CA ASP A 19 -10.83 -0.71 -11.91
C ASP A 19 -10.84 -2.21 -11.56
N LYS A 20 -12.01 -2.83 -11.70
CA LYS A 20 -12.18 -4.26 -11.43
C LYS A 20 -11.52 -5.14 -12.49
N GLU A 21 -11.16 -4.60 -13.65
CA GLU A 21 -10.43 -5.34 -14.70
C GLU A 21 -8.98 -5.56 -14.25
N LEU A 22 -8.31 -4.51 -13.79
CA LEU A 22 -7.00 -4.59 -13.16
C LEU A 22 -7.02 -5.46 -11.90
N LEU A 23 -8.10 -5.41 -11.11
CA LEU A 23 -8.24 -6.33 -9.97
C LEU A 23 -8.28 -7.79 -10.44
N ARG A 24 -9.04 -8.13 -11.49
CA ARG A 24 -9.04 -9.49 -12.06
C ARG A 24 -7.65 -9.91 -12.52
N GLU A 25 -6.95 -9.03 -13.23
CA GLU A 25 -5.61 -9.33 -13.76
C GLU A 25 -4.57 -9.53 -12.65
N TYR A 26 -4.62 -8.72 -11.58
CA TYR A 26 -3.60 -8.70 -10.53
C TYR A 26 -4.11 -9.15 -9.15
N ASN A 27 -5.08 -10.06 -9.11
CA ASN A 27 -5.68 -10.54 -7.85
C ASN A 27 -4.78 -11.51 -7.05
N GLU A 28 -3.84 -12.19 -7.72
CA GLU A 28 -3.09 -13.31 -7.13
C GLU A 28 -2.35 -12.88 -5.85
N GLY A 29 -2.50 -13.66 -4.77
CA GLY A 29 -1.88 -13.40 -3.47
C GLY A 29 -2.49 -12.23 -2.66
N LEU A 30 -3.58 -11.61 -3.14
CA LEU A 30 -4.27 -10.53 -2.43
C LEU A 30 -5.48 -11.04 -1.63
N ILE A 31 -5.66 -10.50 -0.43
CA ILE A 31 -6.89 -10.66 0.37
C ILE A 31 -7.67 -9.35 0.28
N CYS A 32 -8.97 -9.43 0.02
CA CYS A 32 -9.83 -8.27 -0.20
C CYS A 32 -10.91 -8.18 0.88
N LEU A 33 -11.07 -6.98 1.42
CA LEU A 33 -12.12 -6.64 2.38
C LEU A 33 -13.12 -5.69 1.70
N SER A 34 -14.40 -5.76 2.03
CA SER A 34 -15.44 -4.94 1.39
C SER A 34 -15.32 -3.43 1.62
N GLY A 35 -14.49 -2.99 2.57
CA GLY A 35 -14.22 -1.60 2.88
C GLY A 35 -15.14 -1.03 3.97
N CYS A 36 -14.88 0.24 4.34
CA CYS A 36 -15.69 1.02 5.27
C CYS A 36 -17.03 1.46 4.65
N LEU A 37 -17.76 2.39 5.28
CA LEU A 37 -19.04 2.91 4.77
C LEU A 37 -19.00 3.46 3.33
N LYS A 38 -17.80 3.85 2.83
CA LYS A 38 -17.59 4.32 1.46
C LYS A 38 -17.15 3.23 0.48
N GLY A 39 -17.05 1.97 0.94
CA GLY A 39 -16.86 0.82 0.07
C GLY A 39 -18.11 0.59 -0.77
N GLU A 40 -17.94 0.04 -1.98
CA GLU A 40 -19.03 -0.16 -2.94
C GLU A 40 -20.19 -0.99 -2.36
N VAL A 41 -19.89 -2.05 -1.62
CA VAL A 41 -20.89 -2.94 -1.02
C VAL A 41 -21.61 -2.26 0.16
N PRO A 42 -20.92 -1.73 1.19
CA PRO A 42 -21.57 -0.96 2.27
C PRO A 42 -22.41 0.22 1.80
N GLU A 43 -21.90 1.03 0.86
CA GLU A 43 -22.60 2.22 0.36
C GLU A 43 -23.93 1.83 -0.31
N LYS A 44 -23.93 0.78 -1.13
CA LYS A 44 -25.15 0.25 -1.76
C LYS A 44 -26.16 -0.28 -0.74
N MET A 45 -25.70 -1.02 0.27
CA MET A 45 -26.57 -1.53 1.34
C MET A 45 -27.23 -0.39 2.12
N LEU A 46 -26.49 0.66 2.45
CA LEU A 46 -27.01 1.82 3.18
C LEU A 46 -28.00 2.65 2.37
N ASN A 47 -27.82 2.69 1.04
CA ASN A 47 -28.76 3.34 0.13
C ASN A 47 -29.98 2.47 -0.21
N GLY A 48 -30.12 1.28 0.38
CA GLY A 48 -31.23 0.36 0.13
C GLY A 48 -31.13 -0.44 -1.17
N ASP A 49 -29.99 -0.36 -1.88
CA ASP A 49 -29.70 -1.14 -3.10
C ASP A 49 -29.12 -2.52 -2.73
N TYR A 50 -29.96 -3.37 -2.14
CA TYR A 50 -29.54 -4.71 -1.72
C TYR A 50 -29.08 -5.57 -2.90
N GLU A 51 -29.79 -5.55 -4.03
CA GLU A 51 -29.42 -6.35 -5.21
C GLU A 51 -28.09 -5.89 -5.81
N GLY A 52 -27.85 -4.57 -5.91
CA GLY A 52 -26.57 -4.06 -6.36
C GLY A 52 -25.44 -4.42 -5.41
N ALA A 53 -25.65 -4.34 -4.09
CA ALA A 53 -24.66 -4.74 -3.10
C ALA A 53 -24.33 -6.23 -3.19
N ARG A 54 -25.38 -7.07 -3.36
CA ARG A 54 -25.26 -8.51 -3.55
C ARG A 54 -24.46 -8.84 -4.80
N ASN A 55 -24.76 -8.20 -5.93
CA ASN A 55 -24.04 -8.40 -7.18
C ASN A 55 -22.58 -7.97 -7.08
N ALA A 56 -22.29 -6.83 -6.43
CA ALA A 56 -20.92 -6.38 -6.21
C ALA A 56 -20.14 -7.34 -5.30
N ALA A 57 -20.75 -7.83 -4.21
CA ALA A 57 -20.12 -8.80 -3.32
C ALA A 57 -19.83 -10.14 -4.03
N ILE A 58 -20.75 -10.61 -4.89
CA ILE A 58 -20.52 -11.78 -5.74
C ILE A 58 -19.35 -11.54 -6.68
N GLU A 59 -19.31 -10.42 -7.39
CA GLU A 59 -18.23 -10.08 -8.30
C GLU A 59 -16.86 -10.05 -7.60
N TYR A 60 -16.76 -9.46 -6.41
CA TYR A 60 -15.52 -9.50 -5.62
C TYR A 60 -15.18 -10.92 -5.15
N SER A 61 -16.18 -11.72 -4.75
CA SER A 61 -15.95 -13.13 -4.39
C SER A 61 -15.51 -13.99 -5.57
N GLU A 62 -15.90 -13.65 -6.81
CA GLU A 62 -15.40 -14.33 -8.01
C GLU A 62 -13.96 -13.92 -8.32
N ILE A 63 -13.58 -12.66 -8.04
CA ILE A 63 -12.23 -12.15 -8.28
C ILE A 63 -11.21 -12.70 -7.27
N PHE A 64 -11.60 -12.77 -5.99
CA PHE A 64 -10.69 -13.12 -4.89
C PHE A 64 -10.96 -14.50 -4.30
N GLU A 65 -12.01 -15.18 -4.74
CA GLU A 65 -12.40 -16.52 -4.30
C GLU A 65 -12.59 -16.58 -2.77
N ASP A 66 -11.90 -17.49 -2.10
CA ASP A 66 -11.92 -17.66 -0.64
C ASP A 66 -11.17 -16.54 0.13
N ARG A 67 -10.57 -15.58 -0.59
CA ARG A 67 -9.84 -14.44 -0.03
C ARG A 67 -10.66 -13.15 0.02
N TYR A 68 -11.99 -13.23 -0.12
CA TYR A 68 -12.90 -12.09 0.04
C TYR A 68 -13.68 -12.14 1.35
N PHE A 69 -13.69 -11.03 2.08
CA PHE A 69 -14.39 -10.90 3.36
C PHE A 69 -15.26 -9.64 3.39
N LEU A 70 -16.44 -9.78 4.00
CA LEU A 70 -17.31 -8.66 4.31
C LEU A 70 -16.82 -7.98 5.60
N GLU A 71 -16.46 -6.71 5.49
CA GLU A 71 -15.83 -5.93 6.55
C GLU A 71 -16.89 -5.23 7.42
N ILE A 72 -16.75 -5.34 8.73
CA ILE A 72 -17.55 -4.62 9.72
C ILE A 72 -16.67 -3.76 10.64
N GLN A 73 -17.15 -2.55 10.92
CA GLN A 73 -16.48 -1.53 11.72
C GLN A 73 -17.52 -0.92 12.67
N ASN A 74 -17.10 -0.43 13.84
CA ASN A 74 -18.01 0.19 14.81
C ASN A 74 -17.30 1.29 15.63
N HIS A 75 -17.58 2.53 15.26
CA HIS A 75 -17.10 3.75 15.89
C HIS A 75 -18.21 4.48 16.66
N GLY A 76 -19.37 3.83 16.86
CA GLY A 76 -20.58 4.44 17.46
C GLY A 76 -21.35 5.37 16.52
N ILE A 77 -21.18 5.19 15.20
CA ILE A 77 -21.86 5.96 14.16
C ILE A 77 -23.14 5.20 13.76
N PRO A 78 -24.34 5.84 13.72
CA PRO A 78 -25.60 5.16 13.43
C PRO A 78 -25.60 4.38 12.11
N GLU A 79 -24.96 4.92 11.07
CA GLU A 79 -24.82 4.28 9.77
C GLU A 79 -23.96 3.00 9.85
N GLU A 80 -22.95 2.94 10.72
CA GLU A 80 -22.16 1.73 10.94
C GLU A 80 -22.94 0.67 11.69
N GLU A 81 -23.73 1.05 12.70
CA GLU A 81 -24.61 0.12 13.41
C GLU A 81 -25.62 -0.53 12.46
N ALA A 82 -26.21 0.26 11.55
CA ALA A 82 -27.06 -0.26 10.49
C ALA A 82 -26.27 -1.15 9.51
N ASN A 83 -25.06 -0.74 9.13
CA ASN A 83 -24.23 -1.50 8.20
C ASN A 83 -23.80 -2.87 8.76
N ILE A 84 -23.56 -2.99 10.07
CA ILE A 84 -23.25 -4.28 10.70
C ILE A 84 -24.38 -5.30 10.48
N GLN A 85 -25.64 -4.87 10.65
CA GLN A 85 -26.80 -5.75 10.41
C GLN A 85 -26.95 -6.10 8.92
N ASN A 86 -26.68 -5.13 8.06
CA ASN A 86 -26.67 -5.32 6.61
C ASN A 86 -25.61 -6.36 6.19
N MET A 87 -24.37 -6.22 6.66
CA MET A 87 -23.29 -7.16 6.36
C MET A 87 -23.57 -8.55 6.94
N LYS A 88 -24.16 -8.63 8.14
CA LYS A 88 -24.60 -9.91 8.73
C LYS A 88 -25.61 -10.63 7.84
N LYS A 89 -26.61 -9.90 7.33
CA LYS A 89 -27.60 -10.45 6.40
C LYS A 89 -26.92 -10.94 5.11
N LEU A 90 -26.11 -10.08 4.48
CA LEU A 90 -25.43 -10.40 3.23
C LEU A 90 -24.47 -11.58 3.35
N SER A 91 -23.74 -11.66 4.47
CA SER A 91 -22.89 -12.80 4.83
C SER A 91 -23.69 -14.09 4.88
N SER A 92 -24.84 -14.10 5.56
CA SER A 92 -25.72 -15.27 5.63
C SER A 92 -26.29 -15.68 4.26
N ASP A 93 -26.67 -14.70 3.44
CA ASP A 93 -27.32 -14.95 2.14
C ASP A 93 -26.34 -15.49 1.09
N LEU A 94 -25.07 -15.09 1.16
CA LEU A 94 -24.03 -15.47 0.19
C LEU A 94 -23.03 -16.50 0.72
N GLY A 95 -23.04 -16.80 2.03
CA GLY A 95 -22.03 -17.64 2.66
C GLY A 95 -20.64 -16.99 2.74
N LEU A 96 -20.55 -15.66 2.65
CA LEU A 96 -19.29 -14.93 2.69
C LEU A 96 -18.85 -14.67 4.14
N PRO A 97 -17.55 -14.83 4.48
CA PRO A 97 -17.06 -14.62 5.83
C PRO A 97 -17.04 -13.13 6.21
N LEU A 98 -17.35 -12.84 7.48
CA LEU A 98 -17.19 -11.50 8.07
C LEU A 98 -15.77 -11.32 8.63
N VAL A 99 -15.29 -10.08 8.67
CA VAL A 99 -14.06 -9.68 9.36
C VAL A 99 -14.27 -8.34 10.08
N CYS A 100 -13.69 -8.18 11.27
CA CYS A 100 -13.75 -6.90 11.97
C CYS A 100 -12.44 -6.11 11.85
N THR A 101 -12.56 -4.80 11.64
CA THR A 101 -11.45 -3.84 11.64
C THR A 101 -11.90 -2.55 12.35
N ASN A 102 -11.00 -1.57 12.49
CA ASN A 102 -11.31 -0.28 13.16
C ASN A 102 -10.83 0.95 12.38
N ASP A 103 -10.51 0.79 11.08
CA ASP A 103 -10.06 1.88 10.20
C ASP A 103 -9.15 2.92 10.89
N ALA A 104 -8.09 2.44 11.56
CA ALA A 104 -7.33 3.26 12.48
C ALA A 104 -6.47 4.31 11.74
N HIS A 105 -6.61 5.57 12.14
CA HIS A 105 -5.87 6.71 11.58
C HIS A 105 -4.83 7.29 12.56
N TYR A 106 -4.87 6.88 13.83
CA TYR A 106 -3.94 7.35 14.86
C TYR A 106 -3.69 6.29 15.95
N CYS A 107 -2.60 6.41 16.72
CA CYS A 107 -2.18 5.34 17.63
C CYS A 107 -3.01 5.24 18.94
N LYS A 108 -3.46 6.37 19.50
CA LYS A 108 -4.16 6.41 20.81
C LYS A 108 -5.40 7.29 20.69
N GLN A 109 -6.47 6.98 21.43
CA GLN A 109 -7.71 7.78 21.44
C GLN A 109 -7.45 9.28 21.69
N SER A 110 -6.50 9.60 22.58
CA SER A 110 -6.11 10.98 22.90
C SER A 110 -5.44 11.74 21.74
N HIS A 111 -5.07 11.08 20.65
CA HIS A 111 -4.49 11.71 19.46
C HIS A 111 -5.56 12.23 18.48
N SER A 112 -6.85 12.02 18.76
CA SER A 112 -7.96 12.47 17.91
C SER A 112 -7.91 13.96 17.58
N GLU A 113 -7.55 14.82 18.55
CA GLU A 113 -7.40 16.27 18.30
C GLU A 113 -6.20 16.59 17.39
N ALA A 114 -5.07 15.91 17.57
CA ALA A 114 -3.91 16.10 16.70
C ALA A 114 -4.22 15.68 15.25
N HIS A 115 -4.95 14.58 15.09
CA HIS A 115 -5.44 14.12 13.79
C HIS A 115 -6.42 15.11 13.15
N ASP A 116 -7.34 15.69 13.92
CA ASP A 116 -8.27 16.72 13.47
C ASP A 116 -7.54 17.96 12.90
N ILE A 117 -6.49 18.41 13.61
CA ILE A 117 -5.63 19.51 13.16
C ILE A 117 -4.85 19.11 11.90
N HIS A 118 -4.35 17.88 11.82
CA HIS A 118 -3.64 17.38 10.64
C HIS A 118 -4.52 17.42 9.38
N ILE A 119 -5.79 17.03 9.48
CA ILE A 119 -6.75 17.15 8.36
C ILE A 119 -6.94 18.61 7.93
N CYS A 120 -7.07 19.53 8.90
CA CYS A 120 -7.21 20.95 8.62
C CYS A 120 -6.01 21.49 7.82
N LEU A 121 -4.79 21.14 8.24
CA LEU A 121 -3.56 21.51 7.53
C LEU A 121 -3.51 20.91 6.12
N GLY A 122 -3.82 19.62 5.97
CA GLY A 122 -3.78 18.93 4.68
C GLY A 122 -4.84 19.42 3.68
N THR A 123 -5.96 19.96 4.17
CA THR A 123 -7.05 20.48 3.33
C THR A 123 -7.03 22.00 3.17
N GLY A 124 -6.11 22.70 3.82
CA GLY A 124 -6.04 24.17 3.81
C GLY A 124 -7.28 24.82 4.46
N LYS A 125 -7.86 24.17 5.48
CA LYS A 125 -9.07 24.63 6.17
C LYS A 125 -8.75 25.07 7.60
N GLU A 126 -9.44 26.10 8.09
CA GLU A 126 -9.36 26.48 9.50
C GLU A 126 -10.16 25.52 10.38
N ARG A 127 -9.71 25.31 11.62
CA ARG A 127 -10.41 24.44 12.59
C ARG A 127 -11.82 24.93 12.93
N SER A 128 -12.03 26.24 12.81
CA SER A 128 -13.30 26.96 12.99
C SER A 128 -14.29 26.78 11.83
N ASP A 129 -13.86 26.34 10.64
CA ASP A 129 -14.74 26.17 9.48
C ASP A 129 -15.76 25.05 9.76
N PRO A 130 -17.08 25.34 9.81
CA PRO A 130 -18.10 24.32 10.11
C PRO A 130 -18.24 23.28 9.00
N ASN A 131 -17.78 23.58 7.78
CA ASN A 131 -17.87 22.71 6.60
C ASN A 131 -16.58 21.94 6.32
N ARG A 132 -15.60 21.99 7.24
CA ARG A 132 -14.35 21.24 7.09
C ARG A 132 -14.60 19.74 7.21
N LEU A 133 -13.72 18.96 6.60
CA LEU A 133 -13.67 17.52 6.85
C LEU A 133 -13.31 17.28 8.32
N ARG A 134 -14.12 16.48 9.02
CA ARG A 134 -13.87 16.01 10.38
C ARG A 134 -14.47 14.62 10.56
N TYR A 135 -13.82 13.79 11.38
CA TYR A 135 -14.36 12.49 11.74
C TYR A 135 -15.46 12.66 12.80
N ALA A 136 -16.47 11.79 12.77
CA ALA A 136 -17.65 11.94 13.62
C ALA A 136 -17.36 11.65 15.10
N THR A 137 -16.41 10.76 15.38
CA THR A 137 -16.08 10.30 16.74
C THR A 137 -14.55 10.18 16.93
N PRO A 138 -14.04 10.14 18.17
CA PRO A 138 -12.61 9.94 18.46
C PRO A 138 -12.18 8.46 18.45
N GLU A 139 -12.95 7.57 17.81
CA GLU A 139 -12.80 6.11 17.93
C GLU A 139 -11.87 5.46 16.87
N PHE A 140 -11.27 6.26 15.99
CA PHE A 140 -10.42 5.82 14.87
C PHE A 140 -8.95 5.59 15.28
N TYR A 141 -8.73 5.05 16.48
CA TYR A 141 -7.39 4.72 16.97
C TYR A 141 -7.07 3.23 16.89
N PHE A 142 -5.81 2.86 17.12
CA PHE A 142 -5.42 1.47 17.25
C PHE A 142 -5.90 0.89 18.60
N LYS A 143 -7.12 0.33 18.60
CA LYS A 143 -7.78 -0.27 19.76
C LYS A 143 -7.03 -1.49 20.28
N THR A 144 -7.16 -1.71 21.58
CA THR A 144 -6.75 -2.96 22.22
C THR A 144 -7.64 -4.13 21.80
N GLN A 145 -7.15 -5.35 21.99
CA GLN A 145 -7.94 -6.56 21.75
C GLN A 145 -9.23 -6.60 22.58
N ASP A 146 -9.18 -6.18 23.84
CA ASP A 146 -10.34 -6.18 24.74
C ASP A 146 -11.42 -5.20 24.27
N GLU A 147 -11.02 -4.02 23.79
CA GLU A 147 -11.96 -3.04 23.21
C GLU A 147 -12.62 -3.59 21.95
N MET A 148 -11.84 -4.18 21.03
CA MET A 148 -12.39 -4.80 19.83
C MET A 148 -13.31 -5.98 20.15
N HIS A 149 -12.93 -6.82 21.11
CA HIS A 149 -13.78 -7.93 21.56
C HIS A 149 -15.07 -7.44 22.19
N HIS A 150 -15.04 -6.34 22.95
CA HIS A 150 -16.26 -5.75 23.51
C HIS A 150 -17.21 -5.25 22.41
N LEU A 151 -16.67 -4.54 21.40
CA LEU A 151 -17.45 -4.02 20.26
C LEU A 151 -18.09 -5.13 19.42
N PHE A 152 -17.38 -6.23 19.21
CA PHE A 152 -17.78 -7.32 18.31
C PHE A 152 -18.08 -8.64 19.01
N LYS A 153 -18.48 -8.60 20.30
CA LYS A 153 -18.80 -9.80 21.10
C LYS A 153 -19.87 -10.71 20.48
N GLU A 154 -20.76 -10.14 19.66
CA GLU A 154 -21.81 -10.88 18.94
C GLU A 154 -21.32 -11.51 17.63
N PHE A 155 -20.07 -11.22 17.24
CA PHE A 155 -19.43 -11.66 16.00
C PHE A 155 -18.07 -12.33 16.27
N PRO A 156 -18.00 -13.37 17.13
CA PRO A 156 -16.72 -13.99 17.50
C PRO A 156 -15.95 -14.54 16.29
N GLN A 157 -16.66 -15.08 15.29
CA GLN A 157 -16.04 -15.55 14.06
C GLN A 157 -15.39 -14.43 13.24
N ALA A 158 -15.93 -13.21 13.26
CA ALA A 158 -15.32 -12.07 12.56
C ALA A 158 -13.98 -11.66 13.19
N ILE A 159 -13.89 -11.74 14.53
CA ILE A 159 -12.64 -11.51 15.29
C ILE A 159 -11.63 -12.62 14.97
N GLU A 160 -12.06 -13.88 14.95
CA GLU A 160 -11.19 -15.00 14.56
C GLU A 160 -10.68 -14.85 13.13
N ASN A 161 -11.52 -14.41 12.19
CA ASN A 161 -11.11 -14.19 10.81
C ASN A 161 -10.03 -13.09 10.69
N THR A 162 -10.10 -12.02 11.49
CA THR A 162 -9.02 -11.01 11.55
C THR A 162 -7.68 -11.67 11.91
N ARG A 163 -7.68 -12.58 12.89
CA ARG A 163 -6.47 -13.35 13.26
C ARG A 163 -6.05 -14.30 12.15
N ARG A 164 -6.97 -15.06 11.57
CA ARG A 164 -6.68 -16.03 10.50
C ARG A 164 -6.06 -15.36 9.27
N ILE A 165 -6.59 -14.21 8.87
CA ILE A 165 -6.03 -13.39 7.77
C ILE A 165 -4.58 -13.02 8.12
N ALA A 166 -4.33 -12.48 9.31
CA ALA A 166 -2.98 -12.11 9.73
C ALA A 166 -2.02 -13.31 9.72
N ASP A 167 -2.46 -14.46 10.24
CA ASP A 167 -1.65 -15.68 10.31
C ASP A 167 -1.40 -16.31 8.92
N SER A 168 -2.24 -16.03 7.92
CA SER A 168 -2.08 -16.52 6.55
C SER A 168 -1.09 -15.72 5.70
N ILE A 169 -0.66 -14.54 6.17
CA ILE A 169 0.21 -13.65 5.40
C ILE A 169 1.67 -14.03 5.70
N ASP A 170 2.34 -14.60 4.69
CA ASP A 170 3.78 -14.82 4.68
C ASP A 170 4.42 -14.01 3.55
N LEU A 171 4.87 -12.79 3.88
CA LEU A 171 5.47 -11.86 2.93
C LEU A 171 6.89 -11.49 3.38
N SER A 172 7.88 -11.93 2.61
CA SER A 172 9.27 -11.49 2.75
C SER A 172 9.64 -10.49 1.66
N LEU A 173 10.12 -9.31 2.05
CA LEU A 173 10.76 -8.38 1.12
C LEU A 173 12.28 -8.60 1.17
N PRO A 174 12.93 -9.05 0.09
CA PRO A 174 14.37 -9.20 0.07
C PRO A 174 15.02 -7.82 0.26
N MET A 175 15.88 -7.72 1.26
CA MET A 175 16.61 -6.49 1.60
C MET A 175 18.11 -6.76 1.52
N GLY A 176 18.87 -5.81 0.97
CA GLY A 176 20.32 -5.90 0.88
C GLY A 176 20.85 -6.65 -0.35
N GLU A 177 19.98 -7.11 -1.25
CA GLU A 177 20.38 -7.65 -2.55
C GLU A 177 20.69 -6.52 -3.53
N SER A 178 21.80 -6.65 -4.26
CA SER A 178 22.17 -5.71 -5.30
C SER A 178 21.62 -6.19 -6.65
N HIS A 179 20.61 -5.48 -7.16
CA HIS A 179 20.08 -5.71 -8.51
C HIS A 179 20.74 -4.75 -9.51
N LEU A 180 21.92 -5.12 -10.01
CA LEU A 180 22.61 -4.33 -11.04
C LEU A 180 22.02 -4.65 -12.43
N PRO A 181 21.75 -3.64 -13.27
CA PRO A 181 21.37 -3.89 -14.64
C PRO A 181 22.54 -4.48 -15.42
N ASN A 182 22.23 -5.32 -16.41
CA ASN A 182 23.25 -5.80 -17.34
C ASN A 182 23.78 -4.62 -18.17
N PHE A 183 25.09 -4.43 -18.16
CA PHE A 183 25.72 -3.46 -19.04
C PHE A 183 25.77 -4.02 -20.47
N PRO A 184 25.29 -3.31 -21.49
CA PRO A 184 25.32 -3.79 -22.87
C PRO A 184 26.74 -3.69 -23.44
N ILE A 185 27.55 -4.73 -23.25
CA ILE A 185 28.89 -4.82 -23.82
C ILE A 185 28.76 -4.87 -25.36
N PRO A 186 29.44 -3.99 -26.12
CA PRO A 186 29.36 -3.99 -27.58
C PRO A 186 29.84 -5.31 -28.18
N GLU A 187 29.20 -5.80 -29.24
CA GLU A 187 29.65 -7.01 -29.97
C GLU A 187 31.07 -6.89 -30.54
N SER A 188 31.56 -5.67 -30.73
CA SER A 188 32.93 -5.39 -31.15
C SER A 188 33.96 -5.54 -30.02
N ALA A 189 33.52 -5.72 -28.78
CA ALA A 189 34.40 -6.03 -27.67
C ALA A 189 34.90 -7.47 -27.78
N ASN A 190 36.14 -7.71 -27.35
CA ASN A 190 36.75 -9.04 -27.39
C ASN A 190 36.33 -9.95 -26.22
N THR A 191 35.38 -9.52 -25.39
CA THR A 191 34.92 -10.21 -24.18
C THR A 191 33.47 -9.85 -23.92
N ASP A 192 32.72 -10.81 -23.38
CA ASP A 192 31.37 -10.65 -22.85
C ASP A 192 31.36 -10.60 -21.31
N ASP A 193 32.52 -10.70 -20.66
CA ASP A 193 32.67 -10.54 -19.21
C ASP A 193 32.73 -9.05 -18.83
N PRO A 194 31.78 -8.54 -18.01
CA PRO A 194 31.78 -7.16 -17.53
C PRO A 194 33.08 -6.74 -16.83
N ASP A 195 33.74 -7.63 -16.10
CA ASP A 195 34.96 -7.31 -15.36
C ASP A 195 36.16 -7.15 -16.30
N GLU A 196 36.27 -8.02 -17.31
CA GLU A 196 37.28 -7.88 -18.36
C GLU A 196 37.02 -6.64 -19.22
N TYR A 197 35.76 -6.37 -19.56
CA TYR A 197 35.39 -5.20 -20.33
C TYR A 197 35.71 -3.91 -19.56
N LEU A 198 35.34 -3.83 -18.28
CA LEU A 198 35.69 -2.72 -17.41
C LEU A 198 37.20 -2.52 -17.29
N ARG A 199 37.97 -3.62 -17.17
CA ARG A 199 39.44 -3.57 -17.16
C ARG A 199 39.99 -3.01 -18.47
N SER A 200 39.45 -3.43 -19.61
CA SER A 200 39.87 -2.94 -20.93
C SER A 200 39.65 -1.43 -21.08
N LEU A 201 38.47 -0.93 -20.65
CA LEU A 201 38.13 0.49 -20.66
C LEU A 201 39.02 1.30 -19.71
N THR A 202 39.28 0.77 -18.52
CA THR A 202 40.15 1.39 -17.51
C THR A 202 41.57 1.57 -18.05
N ASN A 203 42.13 0.53 -18.66
CA ASN A 203 43.47 0.56 -19.25
C ASN A 203 43.55 1.52 -20.44
N ALA A 204 42.56 1.48 -21.33
CA ALA A 204 42.48 2.39 -22.48
C ALA A 204 42.40 3.86 -22.03
N GLY A 205 41.54 4.15 -21.04
CA GLY A 205 41.38 5.48 -20.46
C GLY A 205 42.63 5.99 -19.75
N ALA A 206 43.31 5.14 -18.96
CA ALA A 206 44.56 5.49 -18.28
C ALA A 206 45.65 5.92 -19.27
N THR A 207 45.77 5.23 -20.40
CA THR A 207 46.75 5.55 -21.46
C THR A 207 46.50 6.95 -22.03
N VAL A 208 45.24 7.28 -22.34
CA VAL A 208 44.86 8.62 -22.84
C VAL A 208 45.18 9.71 -21.81
N ILE A 209 44.88 9.47 -20.54
CA ILE A 209 45.14 10.43 -19.45
C ILE A 209 46.64 10.65 -19.27
N MET A 210 47.46 9.59 -19.30
CA MET A 210 48.92 9.71 -19.15
C MET A 210 49.58 10.50 -20.30
N VAL A 211 49.06 10.38 -21.53
CA VAL A 211 49.52 11.20 -22.66
C VAL A 211 49.10 12.67 -22.49
N LYS A 212 47.88 12.92 -22.00
CA LYS A 212 47.34 14.28 -21.82
C LYS A 212 47.97 15.03 -20.65
N TYR A 213 48.28 14.31 -19.57
CA TYR A 213 48.94 14.84 -18.38
C TYR A 213 50.17 13.98 -18.07
N PRO A 214 51.26 14.16 -18.83
CA PRO A 214 52.50 13.44 -18.54
C PRO A 214 52.90 13.79 -17.11
N GLN A 215 52.97 12.77 -16.25
CA GLN A 215 53.53 12.95 -14.93
C GLN A 215 54.95 13.47 -15.12
N LYS A 216 55.27 14.64 -14.55
CA LYS A 216 56.66 15.04 -14.40
C LYS A 216 57.38 13.88 -13.74
N SER A 217 58.45 13.42 -14.37
CA SER A 217 59.23 12.31 -13.84
C SER A 217 59.64 12.63 -12.38
N LYS A 218 59.79 11.61 -11.51
CA LYS A 218 60.37 11.83 -10.17
C LYS A 218 61.71 12.59 -10.25
N SER A 219 62.45 12.46 -11.36
CA SER A 219 63.65 13.23 -11.67
C SER A 219 63.42 14.74 -11.88
N GLU A 220 62.28 15.16 -12.43
CA GLU A 220 61.94 16.59 -12.61
C GLU A 220 61.48 17.27 -11.32
N LEU A 221 60.88 16.53 -10.39
CA LEU A 221 60.53 17.09 -9.06
C LEU A 221 61.77 17.30 -8.18
N ILE A 222 62.81 16.47 -8.33
CA ILE A 222 64.05 16.58 -7.55
C ILE A 222 64.92 17.74 -8.06
N MET A 223 64.94 18.01 -9.38
CA MET A 223 65.70 19.15 -9.94
C MET A 223 65.17 20.52 -9.48
N ASN A 224 63.87 20.68 -9.26
CA ASN A 224 63.28 21.95 -8.79
C ASN A 224 63.37 22.15 -7.27
N SER A 225 64.08 21.28 -6.55
CA SER A 225 64.37 21.44 -5.11
C SER A 225 65.85 21.73 -4.82
N MET A 226 66.68 21.85 -5.87
CA MET A 226 68.11 22.18 -5.75
C MET A 226 68.55 23.48 -6.46
N LEU A 227 67.64 24.25 -7.06
CA LEU A 227 67.87 25.60 -7.58
C LEU A 227 66.58 26.42 -7.47
#